data_AF-A0A6A7LLS5-F1
#
_entry.id   AF-A0A6A7LLS5-F1
#
_cell.length_a   1.000
_cell.length_b   1.000
_cell.length_c   1.000
_cell.angle_alpha   90.00
_cell.angle_beta   90.00
_cell.angle_gamma   90.00
#
_symmetry.space_group_name_H-M   'P 1'
#
loop_
_entity.id
_entity.type
_entity.pdbx_description
1 polymer ?
#
loop_
_entity_poly.entity_id
_entity_poly.type
_entity_poly.pdbx_seq_one_letter_code
_entity_poly.pdbx_strand_id
1 'polypeptide(L)' 'MKYVVKRQISSGSFGTIFEVQSEDDGRIYALKELTNIDTLTKQRFEREIIALSKLDHPNIVKIIQWNIGGDPQIFFLIT' A
#
# COMPACT_ATOMS: atom_id res chain seq x y z
N MET A 1 9.65 -1.16 10.52
CA MET A 1 9.63 0.16 9.90
C MET A 1 8.43 0.94 10.41
N LYS A 2 8.65 2.18 10.81
CA LYS A 2 7.59 3.14 11.15
C LYS A 2 7.45 4.14 10.01
N TYR A 3 6.21 4.55 9.74
CA TYR A 3 5.87 5.46 8.66
C TYR A 3 5.05 6.62 9.19
N VAL A 4 5.39 7.84 8.79
CA VAL A 4 4.66 9.06 9.13
C VAL A 4 3.88 9.53 7.91
N VAL A 5 2.57 9.64 8.04
CA VAL A 5 1.70 10.20 7.00
C VAL A 5 2.02 11.69 6.82
N LYS A 6 2.31 12.09 5.58
CA LYS A 6 2.57 13.48 5.22
C LYS A 6 1.32 14.17 4.69
N ARG A 7 0.64 13.53 3.74
CA ARG A 7 -0.61 14.04 3.14
C ARG A 7 -1.35 12.94 2.40
N GLN A 8 -2.64 13.17 2.19
CA GLN A 8 -3.43 12.37 1.23
C GLN A 8 -3.09 12.81 -0.20
N ILE A 9 -2.82 11.85 -1.07
CA ILE A 9 -2.59 12.06 -2.51
C ILE A 9 -3.89 11.90 -3.29
N SER A 10 -4.67 10.86 -2.98
CA SER A 10 -5.88 10.51 -3.73
C SER A 10 -6.85 9.72 -2.87
N SER A 11 -8.14 9.77 -3.20
CA SER A 11 -9.17 8.88 -2.63
C SER A 11 -10.20 8.54 -3.70
N GLY A 12 -10.65 7.28 -3.72
CA GLY A 12 -11.63 6.79 -4.69
C GLY A 12 -12.16 5.41 -4.34
N SER A 13 -12.82 4.78 -5.30
CA SER A 13 -13.49 3.47 -5.12
C SER A 13 -12.57 2.32 -4.72
N PHE A 14 -11.27 2.47 -4.95
CA PHE A 14 -10.25 1.46 -4.64
C PHE A 14 -9.44 1.79 -3.39
N GLY A 15 -9.87 2.78 -2.61
CA GLY A 15 -9.23 3.21 -1.38
C GLY A 15 -8.57 4.59 -1.47
N THR A 16 -7.80 4.91 -0.44
CA THR A 16 -7.11 6.18 -0.25
C THR A 16 -5.61 5.98 -0.36
N ILE A 17 -4.92 6.86 -1.08
CA ILE A 17 -3.47 6.87 -1.22
C ILE A 17 -2.91 8.01 -0.40
N PHE A 18 -1.95 7.71 0.47
CA PHE A 18 -1.23 8.66 1.28
C PHE A 18 0.24 8.71 0.87
N GLU A 19 0.82 9.91 0.89
CA GLU A 19 2.26 10.10 0.90
C GLU A 19 2.75 9.86 2.33
N VAL A 20 3.70 8.94 2.51
CA VAL A 20 4.29 8.63 3.82
C VAL A 20 5.80 8.70 3.77
N GLN A 21 6.42 9.06 4.88
CA GLN A 21 7.87 9.04 5.04
C GLN A 21 8.27 7.93 6.02
N SER A 22 9.24 7.11 5.63
CA SER A 22 9.88 6.14 6.53
C SER A 22 10.72 6.87 7.57
N GLU A 23 10.54 6.54 8.85
CA GLU A 23 11.37 7.09 9.93
C GLU A 23 12.78 6.49 9.94
N ASP A 24 12.97 5.31 9.35
CA ASP A 24 14.23 4.58 9.41
C ASP A 24 15.27 5.12 8.40
N ASP A 25 14.83 5.53 7.20
CA ASP A 25 15.70 5.98 6.10
C ASP A 25 15.26 7.31 5.45
N GLY A 26 14.19 7.93 5.93
CA GLY A 26 13.68 9.21 5.43
C GLY A 26 13.06 9.15 4.03
N ARG A 27 12.94 7.97 3.42
CA ARG A 27 12.41 7.81 2.06
C ARG A 27 10.89 8.02 2.02
N ILE A 28 10.41 8.53 0.89
CA ILE A 28 8.99 8.75 0.63
C ILE A 28 8.41 7.54 -0.09
N TYR A 29 7.22 7.12 0.36
CA TYR A 29 6.46 6.00 -0.19
C TYR A 29 5.00 6.40 -0.38
N ALA A 30 4.29 5.64 -1.19
CA ALA A 30 2.84 5.71 -1.25
C ALA A 30 2.22 4.57 -0.42
N LEU A 31 1.37 4.91 0.54
CA LEU A 31 0.57 3.99 1.34
C LEU A 31 -0.84 3.93 0.76
N LYS A 32 -1.26 2.78 0.25
CA LYS A 32 -2.63 2.55 -0.20
C LYS A 32 -3.42 1.87 0.90
N GLU A 33 -4.41 2.58 1.42
CA GLU A 33 -5.42 2.12 2.37
C GLU A 33 -6.65 1.65 1.61
N LEU A 34 -7.08 0.41 1.83
CA LEU A 34 -8.32 -0.10 1.24
C LEU A 34 -9.53 0.26 2.11
N THR A 35 -10.50 0.94 1.52
CA THR A 35 -11.81 1.19 2.14
C THR A 35 -12.76 0.03 1.83
N ASN A 36 -13.66 -0.32 2.75
CA ASN A 36 -14.72 -1.34 2.58
C ASN A 36 -14.17 -2.74 2.20
N ILE A 37 -13.40 -3.34 3.10
CA ILE A 37 -12.85 -4.68 2.90
C ILE A 37 -13.96 -5.74 3.06
N ASP A 38 -14.59 -6.11 1.94
CA ASP A 38 -15.37 -7.35 1.85
C ASP A 38 -14.49 -8.51 1.34
N THR A 39 -15.03 -9.73 1.34
CA THR A 39 -14.30 -10.93 0.90
C THR A 39 -13.80 -10.80 -0.54
N LEU A 40 -14.57 -10.15 -1.43
CA LEU A 40 -14.20 -9.95 -2.83
C LEU A 40 -13.05 -8.96 -2.98
N THR A 41 -13.08 -7.85 -2.25
CA THR A 41 -12.05 -6.81 -2.25
C THR A 41 -10.75 -7.36 -1.68
N LYS A 42 -10.82 -8.17 -0.62
CA LYS A 42 -9.67 -8.90 -0.09
C LYS A 42 -9.05 -9.86 -1.12
N GLN A 43 -9.85 -10.66 -1.81
CA GLN A 43 -9.34 -11.56 -2.86
C GLN A 43 -8.71 -10.80 -4.04
N ARG A 44 -9.32 -9.69 -4.47
CA ARG A 44 -8.75 -8.83 -5.52
C ARG A 44 -7.42 -8.24 -5.09
N PHE A 45 -7.35 -7.78 -3.84
CA PHE A 45 -6.14 -7.26 -3.25
C PHE A 45 -5.02 -8.30 -3.21
N GLU A 46 -5.29 -9.51 -2.71
CA GLU A 46 -4.31 -10.60 -2.68
C GLU A 46 -3.79 -10.92 -4.09
N ARG A 47 -4.67 -10.90 -5.10
CA ARG A 47 -4.26 -11.09 -6.50
C ARG A 47 -3.39 -9.95 -7.02
N GLU A 48 -3.70 -8.70 -6.69
CA GLU A 48 -2.89 -7.54 -7.06
C GLU A 48 -1.49 -7.63 -6.44
N ILE A 49 -1.40 -8.00 -5.16
CA ILE A 49 -0.12 -8.23 -4.48
C ILE A 49 0.68 -9.34 -5.16
N ILE A 50 0.07 -10.50 -5.40
CA ILE A 50 0.74 -11.65 -6.03
C ILE A 50 1.20 -11.30 -7.46
N ALA A 51 0.43 -10.50 -8.19
CA ALA A 51 0.80 -10.07 -9.53
C ALA A 51 2.01 -9.13 -9.48
N LEU A 52 1.95 -8.09 -8.64
CA LEU A 52 3.02 -7.10 -8.49
C LEU A 52 4.29 -7.70 -7.87
N SER A 53 4.17 -8.67 -6.95
CA SER A 53 5.33 -9.34 -6.33
C SER A 53 6.14 -10.17 -7.31
N LYS A 54 5.57 -10.52 -8.47
CA LYS A 54 6.25 -11.27 -9.54
C LYS A 54 6.94 -10.35 -10.56
N LEU A 55 6.74 -9.04 -10.46
CA LEU A 55 7.31 -8.06 -11.37
C LEU A 55 8.51 -7.38 -10.69
N ASP A 56 9.68 -7.45 -11.32
CA ASP A 56 10.89 -6.77 -10.86
C ASP A 56 11.50 -6.03 -12.06
N HIS A 57 11.07 -4.78 -12.24
CA HIS A 57 11.50 -3.93 -13.35
C HIS A 57 11.53 -2.46 -12.89
N PRO A 58 12.53 -1.65 -13.29
CA PRO A 58 12.68 -0.27 -12.82
C PRO A 58 11.49 0.66 -13.12
N ASN A 59 10.63 0.31 -14.08
CA ASN A 59 9.45 1.08 -14.47
C ASN A 59 8.13 0.48 -13.96
N ILE A 60 8.18 -0.48 -13.04
CA ILE A 60 6.99 -1.09 -12.44
C ILE A 60 7.05 -0.83 -10.94
N VAL A 61 5.94 -0.36 -10.39
CA VAL A 61 5.81 -0.13 -8.95
C VAL A 61 6.07 -1.42 -8.18
N LYS A 62 6.87 -1.32 -7.12
CA LYS A 62 7.26 -2.45 -6.28
C LYS A 62 6.57 -2.35 -4.93
N ILE A 63 5.92 -3.44 -4.52
CA ILE A 63 5.40 -3.56 -3.16
C ILE A 63 6.58 -3.82 -2.22
N ILE A 64 6.73 -2.95 -1.22
CA ILE A 64 7.78 -3.05 -0.20
C ILE A 64 7.26 -3.83 1.01
N GLN A 65 6.04 -3.53 1.44
CA GLN A 65 5.42 -4.14 2.61
C GLN A 65 3.90 -4.11 2.47
N TRP A 66 3.21 -5.08 3.06
CA TRP A 66 1.75 -5.13 3.14
C TRP A 66 1.31 -5.60 4.54
N ASN A 67 0.03 -5.38 4.88
CA ASN A 67 -0.55 -5.65 6.20
C ASN A 67 0.05 -4.81 7.35
N ILE A 68 0.22 -3.51 7.10
CA ILE A 68 0.87 -2.58 8.04
C ILE A 68 -0.15 -2.01 9.02
N GLY A 69 -0.34 -2.62 10.19
CA GLY A 69 -1.27 -2.09 11.20
C GLY A 69 -2.16 -3.13 11.87
N GLY A 70 -2.16 -4.38 11.38
CA GLY A 70 -2.92 -5.47 12.00
C GLY A 70 -4.38 -5.53 11.55
N ASP A 71 -5.19 -6.33 12.26
CA ASP A 71 -6.52 -6.76 11.80
C ASP A 71 -7.69 -5.83 12.25
N PRO A 72 -8.50 -5.27 11.32
CA PRO A 72 -8.30 -5.21 9.88
C PRO A 72 -8.05 -3.78 9.43
N GLN A 73 -6.79 -3.41 9.23
CA GLN A 73 -6.47 -2.37 8.24
C GLN A 73 -5.34 -2.89 7.35
N ILE A 74 -5.75 -3.33 6.16
CA ILE A 74 -4.87 -3.86 5.15
C ILE A 74 -4.33 -2.68 4.34
N PHE A 75 -3.10 -2.29 4.66
CA PHE A 75 -2.35 -1.32 3.87
C PHE A 75 -1.23 -2.00 3.10
N PHE A 76 -0.82 -1.38 2.00
CA PHE A 76 0.46 -1.74 1.36
C PHE A 76 1.21 -0.49 0.93
N LEU A 77 2.53 -0.62 1.00
CA LEU A 77 3.47 0.41 0.61
C LEU A 77 4.08 0.07 -0.74
N ILE A 78 4.05 1.06 -1.62
CA ILE A 78 4.75 1.02 -2.89
C ILE A 78 5.80 2.14 -2.93
N THR A 79 6.92 1.84 -3.58
CA THR A 79 7.96 2.81 -3.91
C THR A 79 7.70 3.49 -5.25
#